data_AF-A0A6G3X5V9-F1
#
_entry.id   AF-A0A6G3X5V9-F1
#
_cell.length_a   1.000
_cell.length_b   1.000
_cell.length_c   1.000
_cell.angle_alpha   90.00
_cell.angle_beta   90.00
_cell.angle_gamma   90.00
#
_symmetry.space_group_name_H-M   'P 1'
#
loop_
_entity.id
_entity.type
_entity.pdbx_description
1 polymer ?
#
loop_
_entity_poly.entity_id
_entity_poly.type
_entity_poly.pdbx_seq_one_letter_code
_entity_poly.pdbx_strand_id
1 'polypeptide(L)'
;RLVVASEREHDDLFWAIRGGGGNFGAVTSFEFRLSPVKEIYGGPILYELADAGTVLRAFREIIADAPEQLGGFPAFQIAPPLP
;
A
#
# COMPACT_ATOMS: atom_id res chain seq x y z
N ARG A 1 1.80 -30.60 7.62
CA ARG A 1 3.20 -30.43 8.11
C ARG A 1 3.40 -28.94 8.34
N LEU A 2 4.03 -28.55 9.45
CA LEU A 2 4.41 -27.15 9.72
C LEU A 2 5.86 -26.93 9.25
N VAL A 3 6.14 -25.80 8.61
CA VAL A 3 7.48 -25.41 8.14
C VAL A 3 7.71 -23.91 8.41
N VAL A 4 8.96 -23.50 8.53
CA VAL A 4 9.37 -22.09 8.61
C VAL A 4 10.05 -21.72 7.29
N ALA A 5 9.57 -20.67 6.64
CA ALA A 5 10.19 -20.14 5.42
C ALA A 5 10.88 -18.81 5.73
N SER A 6 12.18 -18.72 5.46
CA SER A 6 13.02 -17.55 5.70
C SER A 6 14.14 -17.48 4.66
N GLU A 7 14.99 -16.46 4.72
CA GLU A 7 16.20 -16.38 3.87
C GLU A 7 17.21 -17.52 4.13
N ARG A 8 17.07 -18.27 5.23
CA ARG A 8 18.00 -19.33 5.66
C ARG A 8 17.38 -20.73 5.70
N GLU A 9 16.08 -20.84 5.48
CA GLU A 9 15.32 -22.11 5.57
C GLU A 9 14.16 -22.04 4.59
N HIS A 10 14.03 -23.02 3.67
CA HIS A 10 12.98 -23.02 2.64
C HIS A 10 12.91 -21.67 1.88
N ASP A 11 14.05 -21.21 1.36
CA ASP A 11 14.24 -19.91 0.72
C ASP A 11 13.47 -19.77 -0.61
N ASP A 12 13.32 -20.85 -1.35
CA ASP A 12 12.45 -20.99 -2.51
C ASP A 12 10.97 -20.69 -2.17
N LEU A 13 10.48 -21.28 -1.08
CA LEU A 13 9.14 -21.02 -0.55
C LEU A 13 9.05 -19.59 -0.01
N PHE A 14 10.07 -19.09 0.69
CA PHE A 14 10.11 -17.72 1.21
C PHE A 14 10.08 -16.67 0.11
N TRP A 15 10.71 -16.91 -1.04
CA TRP A 15 10.56 -16.10 -2.24
C TRP A 15 9.13 -16.19 -2.78
N ALA A 16 8.60 -17.40 -2.96
CA ALA A 16 7.31 -17.63 -3.61
C ALA A 16 6.13 -16.96 -2.88
N ILE A 17 6.12 -16.99 -1.54
CA ILE A 17 5.04 -16.40 -0.74
C ILE A 17 5.08 -14.87 -0.67
N ARG A 18 6.17 -14.20 -1.08
CA ARG A 18 6.31 -12.73 -1.12
C ARG A 18 5.74 -12.13 -2.41
N GLY A 19 4.52 -12.50 -2.75
CA GLY A 19 3.80 -12.01 -3.94
C GLY A 19 2.97 -13.08 -4.66
N GLY A 20 3.26 -14.37 -4.43
CA GLY A 20 2.56 -15.49 -5.06
C GLY A 20 1.20 -15.85 -4.46
N GLY A 21 0.69 -15.08 -3.49
CA GLY A 21 -0.60 -15.30 -2.84
C GLY A 21 -0.67 -16.64 -2.07
N GLY A 22 -1.88 -17.21 -1.96
CA GLY A 22 -2.17 -18.40 -1.15
C GLY A 22 -1.87 -19.76 -1.81
N ASN A 23 -1.13 -19.81 -2.92
CA ASN A 23 -0.91 -21.04 -3.70
C ASN A 23 -0.07 -22.12 -2.98
N PHE A 24 0.62 -21.75 -1.91
CA PHE A 24 1.65 -22.60 -1.27
C PHE A 24 1.23 -23.11 0.12
N GLY A 25 -0.01 -22.87 0.51
CA GLY A 25 -0.58 -23.26 1.80
C GLY A 25 -1.04 -22.06 2.63
N ALA A 26 -1.53 -22.34 3.84
CA ALA A 26 -1.97 -21.32 4.79
C ALA A 26 -0.79 -20.86 5.65
N VAL A 27 -0.46 -19.56 5.60
CA VAL A 27 0.51 -18.96 6.51
C VAL A 27 -0.17 -18.66 7.84
N THR A 28 0.33 -19.26 8.91
CA THR A 28 -0.24 -19.13 10.26
C THR A 28 0.46 -18.09 11.13
N SER A 29 1.65 -17.60 10.72
CA SER A 29 2.42 -16.60 11.44
C SER A 29 3.36 -15.85 10.49
N PHE A 30 3.60 -14.57 10.77
CA PHE A 30 4.55 -13.71 10.06
C PHE A 30 5.44 -12.98 11.06
N GLU A 31 6.74 -12.88 10.76
CA GLU A 31 7.69 -12.02 11.48
C GLU A 31 8.07 -10.84 10.59
N PHE A 32 7.97 -9.61 11.12
CA PHE A 32 8.22 -8.39 10.37
C PHE A 32 9.33 -7.55 11.00
N ARG A 33 10.18 -6.96 10.15
CA ARG A 33 11.06 -5.87 10.55
C ARG A 33 10.24 -4.59 10.66
N LEU A 34 10.36 -3.90 11.79
CA LEU A 34 9.65 -2.64 12.03
C LEU A 34 10.48 -1.43 11.59
N SER A 35 9.79 -0.38 11.14
CA SER A 35 10.38 0.93 10.84
C SER A 35 9.87 1.97 11.84
N PRO A 36 10.72 2.87 12.35
CA PRO A 36 10.27 3.93 13.26
C PRO A 36 9.41 4.96 12.51
N VAL A 37 8.20 5.22 13.01
CA VAL A 37 7.29 6.24 12.49
C VAL A 37 6.77 7.05 13.67
N LYS A 38 6.91 8.38 13.62
CA LYS A 38 6.53 9.27 14.73
C LYS A 38 5.25 10.05 14.43
N GLU A 39 5.28 10.83 13.36
CA GLU A 39 4.20 11.74 12.97
C GLU A 39 3.79 11.43 11.53
N ILE A 40 2.48 11.42 11.28
CA ILE A 40 1.90 11.22 9.96
C ILE A 40 1.04 12.45 9.68
N TYR A 41 1.33 13.14 8.59
CA TYR A 41 0.48 14.19 8.06
C TYR A 41 -0.26 13.67 6.83
N GLY A 42 -1.58 13.74 6.86
CA GLY A 42 -2.40 13.24 5.75
C GLY A 42 -3.89 13.44 6.00
N GLY A 43 -4.67 13.13 4.98
CA GLY A 43 -6.12 13.24 4.99
C GLY A 43 -6.70 13.26 3.58
N PRO A 44 -8.02 13.17 3.44
CA PRO A 44 -8.68 13.32 2.16
C PRO A 44 -8.59 14.77 1.68
N ILE A 45 -8.35 14.96 0.38
CA ILE A 45 -8.60 16.21 -0.31
C ILE A 45 -9.74 15.94 -1.29
N LEU A 46 -10.85 16.65 -1.10
CA LEU A 46 -12.06 16.45 -1.88
C LEU A 46 -12.11 17.48 -3.01
N TYR A 47 -12.42 17.01 -4.22
CA TYR A 47 -12.62 17.83 -5.40
C TYR A 47 -13.96 17.47 -6.03
N GLU A 48 -14.56 18.41 -6.74
CA GLU A 48 -15.76 18.12 -7.54
C GLU A 48 -15.43 17.14 -8.66
N LEU A 49 -16.41 16.30 -9.03
CA LEU A 49 -16.22 15.31 -10.10
C LEU A 49 -15.85 15.97 -11.44
N ALA A 50 -16.35 17.18 -11.68
CA ALA A 50 -16.04 17.97 -12.88
C ALA A 50 -14.52 18.25 -13.03
N ASP A 51 -13.78 18.31 -11.92
CA ASP A 51 -12.34 18.61 -11.91
C ASP A 51 -11.45 17.37 -12.03
N ALA A 52 -12.04 16.16 -12.08
CA ALA A 52 -11.31 14.89 -12.04
C ALA A 52 -10.18 14.82 -13.08
N GLY A 53 -10.42 15.30 -14.30
CA GLY A 53 -9.40 15.30 -15.35
C GLY A 53 -8.17 16.14 -14.99
N THR A 54 -8.37 17.30 -14.38
CA THR A 54 -7.29 18.19 -13.93
C THR A 54 -6.56 17.59 -12.74
N VAL A 55 -7.29 17.11 -11.75
CA VAL A 55 -6.73 16.50 -10.53
C VAL A 55 -5.89 15.27 -10.85
N LEU A 56 -6.38 14.37 -11.71
CA LEU A 56 -5.65 13.15 -12.06
C LEU A 56 -4.36 13.43 -12.87
N ARG A 57 -4.36 14.46 -13.73
CA ARG A 57 -3.14 14.90 -14.43
C ARG A 57 -2.11 15.47 -13.46
N ALA A 58 -2.54 16.35 -12.56
CA ALA A 58 -1.67 16.92 -11.55
C ALA A 58 -1.12 15.85 -10.62
N PHE A 59 -1.96 14.91 -10.14
CA PHE A 59 -1.53 13.79 -9.31
C PHE A 59 -0.46 12.95 -10.00
N ARG A 60 -0.68 12.57 -11.27
CA ARG A 60 0.28 11.81 -12.07
C ARG A 60 1.64 12.50 -12.16
N GLU A 61 1.65 13.82 -12.36
CA GLU A 61 2.88 14.61 -12.47
C GLU A 61 3.59 14.76 -11.13
N ILE A 62 2.84 14.99 -10.05
CA ILE A 62 3.40 15.16 -8.71
C ILE A 62 3.98 13.85 -8.16
N ILE A 63 3.25 12.73 -8.29
CA ILE A 63 3.66 11.46 -7.66
C ILE A 63 4.89 10.83 -8.33
N ALA A 64 5.18 11.20 -9.58
CA ALA A 64 6.33 10.69 -10.31
C ALA A 64 7.67 11.10 -9.68
N ASP A 65 7.75 12.32 -9.15
CA ASP A 65 8.97 12.90 -8.56
C ASP A 65 8.82 13.16 -7.05
N ALA A 66 7.74 12.66 -6.45
CA ALA A 66 7.47 12.83 -5.02
C ALA A 66 8.57 12.17 -4.16
N PRO A 67 8.89 12.75 -2.99
CA PRO A 67 9.75 12.06 -2.03
C PRO A 67 9.08 10.76 -1.57
N GLU A 68 9.87 9.74 -1.23
CA GLU A 68 9.39 8.41 -0.81
C GLU A 68 8.38 8.48 0.36
N GLN A 69 8.48 9.51 1.19
CA GLN A 69 7.61 9.75 2.34
C GLN A 69 6.22 10.32 1.96
N LEU A 70 6.03 10.77 0.72
CA LEU A 70 4.76 11.27 0.22
C LEU A 70 4.06 10.21 -0.62
N GLY A 71 2.97 9.66 -0.08
CA GLY A 71 2.08 8.73 -0.79
C GLY A 71 0.67 9.29 -0.95
N GLY A 72 -0.03 8.81 -1.96
CA GLY A 72 -1.44 9.14 -2.18
C GLY A 72 -2.06 8.22 -3.22
N PHE A 73 -3.39 8.13 -3.22
CA PHE A 73 -4.14 7.43 -4.26
C PHE A 73 -5.41 8.23 -4.59
N PRO A 74 -5.76 8.38 -5.87
CA PRO A 74 -7.05 8.94 -6.25
C PRO A 74 -8.15 7.89 -6.05
N ALA A 75 -9.31 8.34 -5.59
CA ALA A 75 -10.51 7.52 -5.48
C ALA A 75 -11.74 8.34 -5.80
N PHE A 76 -12.73 7.73 -6.46
CA PHE A 76 -14.07 8.28 -6.58
C PHE A 76 -14.91 7.76 -5.42
N GLN A 77 -15.33 8.65 -4.53
CA GLN A 77 -16.14 8.32 -3.37
C GLN A 77 -17.29 9.30 -3.24
N ILE A 78 -18.43 8.83 -2.72
CA ILE A 78 -19.50 9.71 -2.27
C ILE A 78 -19.04 10.27 -0.92
N ALA A 79 -18.94 11.60 -0.81
CA ALA A 79 -18.57 12.25 0.44
C ALA A 79 -19.57 11.87 1.54
N PRO A 80 -19.13 11.68 2.80
CA PRO A 80 -20.05 11.50 3.91
C PRO A 80 -21.02 12.70 3.97
N PRO A 81 -22.27 12.50 4.41
CA PRO A 81 -23.20 13.61 4.60
C PRO A 81 -22.59 14.65 5.54
N LEU A 82 -22.67 15.93 5.15
CA LEU A 82 -22.34 17.03 6.04
C LEU A 82 -23.42 17.13 7.15
N PRO A 83 -23.07 17.64 8.35
CA PRO A 83 -24.05 17.94 9.39
C PRO A 83 -25.16 18.89 8.93
#